data_AF-A0A6A5STL3-F1
#
_entry.id   AF-A0A6A5STL3-F1
#
_cell.length_a   1.000
_cell.length_b   1.000
_cell.length_c   1.000
_cell.angle_alpha   90.00
_cell.angle_beta   90.00
_cell.angle_gamma   90.00
#
_symmetry.space_group_name_H-M   'P 1'
#
loop_
_entity.id
_entity.type
_entity.pdbx_description
1 polymer ?
#
loop_
_entity_poly.entity_id
_entity_poly.type
_entity_poly.pdbx_seq_one_letter_code
_entity_poly.pdbx_strand_id
1 'polypeptide(L)'
;MEFNAKLYGGHRGARKFWREMLPRIKYRNPSIPIEISRHNSADGPSLLHIYTSTKTQPTADSTNSPIAQQPDTSPPSGTPNARNTLTPDTSKPTHTINIRDQLESEILDALVAKTGAEEIKPTEQELAEMREIAEFKDRSEADRVQVRERLLKERREAELLKLARGEVPAIN
;
A
#
# COMPACT_ATOMS: atom_id res chain seq x y z
N MET A 1 -2.82 -2.63 -12.17
CA MET A 1 -3.26 -3.74 -11.29
C MET A 1 -4.72 -3.57 -10.99
N GLU A 2 -5.53 -4.62 -11.10
CA GLU A 2 -6.95 -4.60 -10.79
C GLU A 2 -7.32 -5.63 -9.73
N PHE A 3 -8.14 -5.23 -8.74
CA PHE A 3 -8.67 -6.13 -7.70
C PHE A 3 -9.85 -5.50 -6.95
N ASN A 4 -10.54 -6.28 -6.11
CA ASN A 4 -11.64 -5.79 -5.28
C ASN A 4 -11.17 -4.89 -4.12
N ALA A 5 -11.90 -3.83 -3.82
CA ALA A 5 -11.68 -3.00 -2.63
C ALA A 5 -11.81 -3.79 -1.31
N LYS A 6 -12.68 -4.81 -1.29
CA LYS A 6 -12.88 -5.73 -0.15
C LYS A 6 -12.00 -6.98 -0.26
N LEU A 7 -11.79 -7.65 0.88
CA LEU A 7 -10.92 -8.83 1.00
C LEU A 7 -11.58 -10.14 0.53
N TYR A 8 -12.91 -10.15 0.37
CA TYR A 8 -13.67 -11.34 -0.04
C TYR A 8 -13.38 -11.74 -1.47
N GLY A 9 -13.43 -13.04 -1.78
CA GLY A 9 -13.28 -13.55 -3.15
C GLY A 9 -11.84 -13.65 -3.63
N GLY A 10 -10.87 -13.93 -2.74
CA GLY A 10 -9.49 -14.19 -3.15
C GLY A 10 -8.62 -12.96 -3.42
N HIS A 11 -9.07 -11.76 -3.02
CA HIS A 11 -8.35 -10.50 -3.28
C HIS A 11 -7.37 -10.09 -2.16
N ARG A 12 -7.19 -10.93 -1.13
CA ARG A 12 -6.32 -10.62 0.02
C ARG A 12 -4.87 -10.44 -0.39
N GLY A 13 -4.32 -11.35 -1.20
CA GLY A 13 -2.94 -11.27 -1.68
C GLY A 13 -2.69 -10.03 -2.52
N ALA A 14 -3.59 -9.73 -3.45
CA ALA A 14 -3.55 -8.50 -4.25
C ALA A 14 -3.47 -7.23 -3.38
N ARG A 15 -4.30 -7.14 -2.34
CA ARG A 15 -4.25 -5.99 -1.41
C ARG A 15 -2.93 -5.89 -0.66
N LYS A 16 -2.42 -7.01 -0.16
CA LYS A 16 -1.14 -7.04 0.56
C LYS A 16 0.02 -6.69 -0.36
N PHE A 17 0.07 -7.28 -1.55
CA PHE A 17 1.04 -6.95 -2.58
C PHE A 17 1.03 -5.45 -2.90
N TRP A 18 -0.14 -4.83 -3.02
CA TRP A 18 -0.27 -3.39 -3.22
C TRP A 18 0.24 -2.55 -2.04
N ARG A 19 0.00 -2.96 -0.79
CA ARG A 19 0.38 -2.17 0.38
C ARG A 19 1.82 -2.37 0.83
N GLU A 20 2.38 -3.56 0.60
CA GLU A 20 3.67 -3.96 1.16
C GLU A 20 4.76 -4.06 0.09
N MET A 21 4.46 -4.63 -1.10
CA MET A 21 5.46 -4.90 -2.14
C MET A 21 5.56 -3.77 -3.17
N LEU A 22 4.42 -3.29 -3.71
CA LEU A 22 4.43 -2.23 -4.74
C LEU A 22 5.14 -0.94 -4.31
N PRO A 23 5.01 -0.44 -3.06
CA PRO A 23 5.73 0.76 -2.64
C PRO A 23 7.26 0.55 -2.65
N ARG A 24 7.73 -0.64 -2.28
CA ARG A 24 9.17 -1.00 -2.33
C ARG A 24 9.68 -1.01 -3.76
N ILE A 25 8.92 -1.60 -4.67
CA ILE A 25 9.25 -1.63 -6.11
C ILE A 25 9.29 -0.21 -6.68
N LYS A 26 8.31 0.64 -6.33
CA LYS A 26 8.24 2.04 -6.78
C LYS A 26 9.37 2.91 -6.23
N TYR A 27 9.80 2.66 -4.99
CA TYR A 27 10.92 3.36 -4.38
C TYR A 27 12.22 3.14 -5.17
N ARG A 28 12.47 1.91 -5.62
CA ARG A 28 13.64 1.59 -6.45
C ARG A 28 13.47 1.97 -7.92
N ASN A 29 12.22 1.97 -8.41
CA ASN A 29 11.89 2.29 -9.80
C ASN A 29 10.92 3.48 -9.90
N PRO A 30 11.36 4.71 -9.56
CA PRO A 30 10.47 5.87 -9.52
C PRO A 30 9.91 6.26 -10.89
N SER A 31 10.64 5.98 -11.97
CA SER A 31 10.23 6.30 -13.34
C SER A 31 9.10 5.43 -13.87
N ILE A 32 8.86 4.24 -13.29
CA ILE A 32 7.84 3.32 -13.78
C ILE A 32 6.45 3.79 -13.31
N PRO A 33 5.52 4.11 -14.23
CA PRO A 33 4.14 4.41 -13.85
C PRO A 33 3.45 3.14 -13.31
N ILE A 34 2.77 3.26 -12.17
CA ILE A 34 2.01 2.16 -11.56
C ILE A 34 0.58 2.65 -11.34
N GLU A 35 -0.38 1.97 -11.94
CA GLU A 35 -1.80 2.27 -11.82
C GLU A 35 -2.54 1.16 -11.06
N ILE A 36 -3.45 1.56 -10.17
CA ILE A 36 -4.31 0.67 -9.40
C ILE A 36 -5.78 0.99 -9.70
N SER A 37 -6.47 0.04 -10.34
CA SER A 37 -7.91 0.05 -10.52
C SER A 37 -8.55 -0.83 -9.44
N ARG A 38 -9.55 -0.31 -8.73
CA ARG A 38 -10.28 -1.10 -7.73
C ARG A 38 -11.77 -1.11 -8.05
N HIS A 39 -12.37 -2.29 -7.97
CA HIS A 39 -13.81 -2.48 -8.13
C HIS A 39 -14.45 -2.98 -6.84
N ASN A 40 -15.78 -3.05 -6.79
CA ASN A 40 -16.54 -3.54 -5.62
C ASN A 40 -17.09 -4.97 -5.78
N SER A 41 -16.94 -5.59 -6.95
CA SER A 41 -17.38 -6.97 -7.20
C SER A 41 -16.46 -7.99 -6.51
N ALA A 42 -17.02 -8.92 -5.74
CA ALA A 42 -16.27 -10.01 -5.09
C ALA A 42 -15.74 -11.04 -6.10
N ASP A 43 -16.56 -11.36 -7.09
CA ASP A 43 -16.20 -12.29 -8.17
C ASP A 43 -15.54 -11.60 -9.36
N GLY A 44 -15.25 -10.30 -9.21
CA GLY A 44 -14.50 -9.55 -10.21
C GLY A 44 -13.08 -10.08 -10.38
N PRO A 45 -12.43 -9.73 -11.51
CA PRO A 45 -11.10 -10.19 -11.84
C PRO A 45 -10.05 -9.64 -10.85
N SER A 46 -8.99 -10.41 -10.64
CA SER A 46 -7.83 -9.98 -9.87
C SER A 46 -6.60 -10.20 -10.74
N LEU A 47 -6.20 -9.16 -11.48
CA LEU A 47 -5.17 -9.25 -12.51
C LEU A 47 -4.06 -8.22 -12.31
N LEU A 48 -2.83 -8.65 -12.57
CA LEU A 48 -1.66 -7.80 -12.68
C LEU A 48 -1.25 -7.71 -14.15
N HIS A 49 -1.44 -6.53 -14.73
CA HIS A 49 -1.03 -6.21 -16.10
C HIS A 49 0.36 -5.58 -16.10
N ILE A 50 1.23 -6.06 -16.98
CA ILE A 50 2.61 -5.62 -17.14
C ILE A 50 2.82 -5.21 -18.59
N TYR A 51 3.38 -4.03 -18.78
CA TYR A 51 3.68 -3.44 -20.08
C TYR A 51 5.19 -3.30 -20.20
N THR A 52 5.81 -4.07 -21.09
CA THR A 52 7.28 -4.05 -21.30
C THR A 52 7.66 -3.44 -22.66
N SER A 53 6.71 -3.37 -23.59
CA SER A 53 6.90 -2.67 -24.85
C SER A 53 6.85 -1.17 -24.58
N THR A 54 7.96 -0.48 -24.76
CA THR A 54 8.02 0.98 -24.70
C THR A 54 7.15 1.54 -25.82
N LYS A 55 5.90 1.92 -25.51
CA LYS A 55 5.41 3.13 -26.14
C LYS A 55 6.26 4.23 -25.50
N THR A 56 7.06 4.91 -26.31
CA THR A 56 7.62 6.20 -25.94
C THR A 56 6.48 6.92 -25.22
N GLN A 57 6.62 7.17 -23.91
CA GLN A 57 5.86 8.27 -23.34
C GLN A 57 6.05 9.42 -24.32
N PRO A 58 5.02 10.21 -24.67
CA PRO A 58 5.29 11.42 -25.41
C PRO A 58 6.28 12.20 -24.53
N THR A 59 7.55 12.15 -24.91
CA THR A 59 8.51 13.16 -24.55
C THR A 59 7.83 14.44 -24.95
N ALA A 60 7.79 15.40 -24.04
CA ALA A 60 7.40 16.75 -24.36
C ALA A 60 8.46 17.35 -25.30
N ASP A 61 8.59 16.80 -26.50
CA ASP A 61 9.43 17.32 -27.56
C ASP A 61 8.55 18.27 -28.37
N SER A 62 8.63 19.54 -27.95
CA SER A 62 8.82 20.70 -28.83
C SER A 62 8.33 20.53 -30.27
N THR A 63 7.09 20.96 -30.55
CA THR A 63 6.81 21.69 -31.80
C THR A 63 5.53 22.53 -31.70
N ASN A 64 5.75 23.84 -31.59
CA ASN A 64 4.96 24.94 -32.13
C ASN A 64 3.42 24.91 -32.00
N SER A 65 2.90 25.58 -30.95
CA SER A 65 1.84 26.62 -31.03
C SER A 65 1.55 27.25 -29.66
N PRO A 66 1.07 28.50 -29.59
CA PRO A 66 1.66 29.51 -28.71
C PRO A 66 1.04 29.63 -27.30
N ILE A 67 1.94 29.83 -26.34
CA ILE A 67 1.87 30.78 -25.19
C ILE A 67 0.62 30.71 -24.30
N ALA A 68 0.79 30.02 -23.16
CA ALA A 68 0.54 30.63 -21.85
C ALA A 68 1.61 30.12 -20.88
N GLN A 69 2.66 30.91 -20.70
CA GLN A 69 3.69 30.71 -19.69
C GLN A 69 3.04 30.90 -18.30
N GLN A 70 3.15 29.91 -17.41
CA GLN A 70 3.04 30.13 -15.97
C GLN A 70 4.28 29.59 -15.26
N PRO A 71 4.88 30.36 -14.34
CA PRO A 71 6.21 30.08 -13.77
C PRO A 71 6.22 28.95 -12.73
N ASP A 72 7.36 28.23 -12.69
CA ASP A 72 7.72 27.15 -11.75
C ASP A 72 7.90 27.64 -10.30
N THR A 73 6.81 28.00 -9.60
CA THR A 73 6.92 28.49 -8.20
C THR A 73 5.86 27.95 -7.21
N SER A 74 5.19 26.82 -7.49
CA SER A 74 4.22 26.25 -6.54
C SER A 74 4.50 24.78 -6.21
N PRO A 75 4.47 24.39 -4.91
CA PRO A 75 4.66 22.99 -4.50
C PRO A 75 3.59 22.08 -5.13
N PRO A 76 3.89 20.78 -5.33
CA PRO A 76 2.93 19.87 -5.96
C PRO A 76 1.65 19.79 -5.13
N SER A 77 0.57 20.38 -5.65
CA SER A 77 -0.76 20.28 -5.04
C SER A 77 -1.20 18.82 -5.02
N GLY A 78 -1.80 18.40 -3.90
CA GLY A 78 -2.43 17.08 -3.73
C GLY A 78 -3.71 16.89 -4.56
N THR A 79 -4.05 17.83 -5.43
CA THR A 79 -5.14 17.74 -6.40
C THR A 79 -4.67 17.09 -7.69
N PRO A 80 -5.41 16.11 -8.26
CA PRO A 80 -5.07 15.50 -9.53
C PRO A 80 -5.04 16.55 -10.66
N ASN A 81 -3.86 16.86 -11.17
CA ASN A 81 -3.65 17.70 -12.35
C ASN A 81 -3.11 16.83 -13.49
N ALA A 82 -3.24 17.25 -14.75
CA ALA A 82 -2.75 16.50 -15.92
C ALA A 82 -1.26 16.10 -15.87
N ARG A 83 -0.46 16.73 -15.00
CA ARG A 83 0.94 16.36 -14.70
C ARG A 83 1.09 15.15 -13.75
N ASN A 84 0.07 14.85 -12.95
CA ASN A 84 -0.01 13.76 -11.95
C ASN A 84 -1.08 12.70 -12.29
N THR A 85 -2.02 12.97 -13.18
CA THR A 85 -2.97 11.98 -13.70
C THR A 85 -2.42 11.38 -14.99
N LEU A 86 -1.77 10.21 -14.85
CA LEU A 86 -1.49 9.34 -15.98
C LEU A 86 -2.83 8.88 -16.54
N THR A 87 -3.11 9.20 -17.80
CA THR A 87 -4.26 8.64 -18.52
C THR A 87 -4.05 7.12 -18.64
N PRO A 88 -5.10 6.30 -18.43
CA PRO A 88 -4.95 4.85 -18.49
C PRO A 88 -4.48 4.45 -19.88
N ASP A 89 -3.35 3.74 -19.95
CA ASP A 89 -2.84 3.22 -21.22
C ASP A 89 -3.79 2.12 -21.71
N THR A 90 -4.44 2.39 -22.85
CA THR A 90 -5.37 1.45 -23.50
C THR A 90 -4.65 0.42 -24.36
N SER A 91 -3.31 0.41 -24.35
CA SER A 91 -2.52 -0.60 -25.03
C SER A 91 -2.79 -2.00 -24.48
N LYS A 92 -2.57 -3.03 -25.33
CA LYS A 92 -2.70 -4.42 -24.90
C LYS A 92 -1.53 -4.74 -23.95
N PRO A 93 -1.78 -5.28 -22.74
CA PRO A 93 -0.71 -5.62 -21.81
C PRO A 93 0.17 -6.73 -22.37
N THR A 94 1.49 -6.59 -22.21
CA THR A 94 2.47 -7.59 -22.68
C THR A 94 2.34 -8.89 -21.88
N HIS A 95 2.15 -8.77 -20.57
CA HIS A 95 1.89 -9.90 -19.69
C HIS A 95 0.71 -9.60 -18.77
N THR A 96 -0.11 -10.61 -18.53
CA THR A 96 -1.22 -10.56 -17.57
C THR A 96 -1.08 -11.75 -16.63
N ILE A 97 -1.01 -11.48 -15.34
CA ILE A 97 -0.88 -12.49 -14.28
C ILE A 97 -2.18 -12.49 -13.49
N ASN A 98 -2.78 -13.67 -13.31
CA ASN A 98 -3.89 -13.83 -12.39
C ASN A 98 -3.35 -13.91 -10.96
N ILE A 99 -3.81 -13.00 -10.12
CA ILE A 99 -3.36 -12.84 -8.72
C ILE A 99 -4.47 -13.16 -7.72
N ARG A 100 -5.58 -13.74 -8.19
CA ARG A 100 -6.67 -14.21 -7.34
C ARG A 100 -6.23 -15.44 -6.56
N ASP A 101 -6.55 -15.45 -5.26
CA ASP A 101 -6.23 -16.55 -4.34
C ASP A 101 -4.71 -16.86 -4.23
N GLN A 102 -3.87 -15.91 -4.64
CA GLN A 102 -2.40 -16.00 -4.49
C GLN A 102 -1.94 -15.25 -3.24
N LEU A 103 -0.81 -15.64 -2.67
CA LEU A 103 -0.11 -14.88 -1.62
C LEU A 103 0.74 -13.75 -2.22
N GLU A 104 1.05 -12.74 -1.41
CA GLU A 104 1.89 -11.61 -1.84
C GLU A 104 3.29 -12.02 -2.34
N SER A 105 3.87 -13.07 -1.77
CA SER A 105 5.16 -13.63 -2.19
C SER A 105 5.06 -14.32 -3.55
N GLU A 106 4.02 -15.13 -3.76
CA GLU A 106 3.79 -15.84 -5.03
C GLU A 106 3.55 -14.85 -6.18
N ILE A 107 2.83 -13.74 -5.92
CA ILE A 107 2.63 -12.67 -6.89
C ILE A 107 3.96 -12.00 -7.24
N LEU A 108 4.85 -11.79 -6.26
CA LEU A 108 6.17 -11.22 -6.48
C LEU A 108 7.04 -12.16 -7.32
N ASP A 109 7.06 -13.45 -7.00
CA ASP A 109 7.82 -14.46 -7.74
C ASP A 109 7.33 -14.56 -9.19
N ALA A 110 6.01 -14.55 -9.40
CA ALA A 110 5.42 -14.54 -10.74
C ALA A 110 5.79 -13.26 -11.53
N LEU A 111 5.84 -12.10 -10.86
CA LEU A 111 6.26 -10.84 -11.47
C LEU A 111 7.74 -10.88 -11.85
N VAL A 112 8.60 -11.35 -10.94
CA VAL A 112 10.04 -11.49 -11.16
C VAL A 112 10.31 -12.47 -12.30
N ALA A 113 9.64 -13.62 -12.32
CA ALA A 113 9.78 -14.61 -13.38
C ALA A 113 9.39 -14.08 -14.78
N LYS A 114 8.43 -13.15 -14.86
CA LYS A 114 8.00 -12.54 -16.15
C LYS A 114 8.85 -11.35 -16.57
N THR A 115 9.36 -10.59 -15.62
CA THR A 115 10.12 -9.36 -15.89
C THR A 115 11.64 -9.58 -15.91
N GLY A 116 12.12 -10.68 -15.34
CA GLY A 116 13.55 -10.95 -15.17
C GLY A 116 14.23 -10.03 -14.15
N ALA A 117 13.46 -9.43 -13.24
CA ALA A 117 13.96 -8.49 -12.25
C ALA A 117 14.88 -9.18 -11.21
N GLU A 118 15.89 -8.46 -10.72
CA GLU A 118 16.79 -8.94 -9.68
C GLU A 118 16.36 -8.44 -8.29
N GLU A 119 16.39 -9.33 -7.29
CA GLU A 119 16.14 -8.95 -5.90
C GLU A 119 17.39 -8.30 -5.30
N ILE A 120 17.22 -7.08 -4.77
CA ILE A 120 18.30 -6.37 -4.09
C ILE A 120 18.31 -6.78 -2.63
N LYS A 121 19.42 -7.38 -2.19
CA LYS A 121 19.60 -7.75 -0.78
C LYS A 121 19.77 -6.50 0.09
N PRO A 122 19.18 -6.48 1.30
CA PRO A 122 19.42 -5.42 2.27
C PRO A 122 20.91 -5.28 2.59
N THR A 123 21.34 -4.02 2.76
CA THR A 123 22.68 -3.69 3.23
C THR A 123 22.83 -3.98 4.73
N GLU A 124 24.06 -4.05 5.24
CA GLU A 124 24.32 -4.31 6.66
C GLU A 124 23.73 -3.25 7.60
N GLN A 125 23.73 -1.99 7.14
CA GLN A 125 23.12 -0.88 7.88
C GLN A 125 21.59 -1.06 7.98
N GLU A 126 20.92 -1.36 6.86
CA GLU A 126 19.48 -1.63 6.85
C GLU A 126 19.11 -2.86 7.71
N LEU A 127 19.97 -3.89 7.75
CA LEU A 127 19.79 -5.05 8.62
C LEU A 127 19.88 -4.68 10.11
N ALA A 128 20.79 -3.79 10.49
CA ALA A 128 20.92 -3.30 11.85
C ALA A 128 19.68 -2.48 12.26
N GLU A 129 19.24 -1.55 11.40
CA GLU A 129 18.01 -0.77 11.62
C GLU A 129 16.78 -1.67 11.78
N MET A 130 16.65 -2.71 10.95
CA MET A 130 15.55 -3.67 11.08
C MET A 130 15.57 -4.42 12.41
N ARG A 131 16.75 -4.75 12.95
CA ARG A 131 16.88 -5.38 14.27
C ARG A 131 16.49 -4.41 15.38
N GLU A 132 16.96 -3.17 15.33
CA GLU A 132 16.60 -2.14 16.31
C GLU A 132 15.08 -1.88 16.34
N ILE A 133 14.45 -1.79 15.16
CA ILE A 133 12.99 -1.65 15.06
C ILE A 133 12.26 -2.87 15.64
N ALA A 134 12.78 -4.08 15.45
CA ALA A 134 12.19 -5.29 16.01
C ALA A 134 12.28 -5.30 17.54
N GLU A 135 13.45 -5.02 18.10
CA GLU A 135 13.65 -4.91 19.55
C GLU A 135 12.77 -3.83 20.18
N PHE A 136 12.61 -2.70 19.50
CA PHE A 136 11.73 -1.62 19.93
C PHE A 136 10.25 -2.04 19.96
N LYS A 137 9.80 -2.82 18.97
CA LYS A 137 8.43 -3.35 18.93
C LYS A 137 8.17 -4.31 20.08
N ASP A 138 9.09 -5.23 20.34
CA ASP A 138 8.95 -6.20 21.43
C ASP A 138 8.83 -5.50 22.79
N ARG A 139 9.65 -4.47 23.02
CA ARG A 139 9.55 -3.63 24.23
C ARG A 139 8.21 -2.88 24.29
N SER A 140 7.80 -2.28 23.17
CA SER A 140 6.55 -1.52 23.09
C SER A 140 5.31 -2.40 23.34
N GLU A 141 5.33 -3.66 22.93
CA GLU A 141 4.25 -4.61 23.19
C GLU A 141 4.17 -4.98 24.68
N ALA A 142 5.31 -5.23 25.32
CA ALA A 142 5.37 -5.47 26.76
C ALA A 142 4.80 -4.28 27.55
N ASP A 143 5.22 -3.05 27.21
CA ASP A 143 4.72 -1.82 27.85
C ASP A 143 3.21 -1.65 27.63
N ARG A 144 2.74 -1.90 26.40
CA ARG A 144 1.31 -1.84 26.07
C ARG A 144 0.48 -2.81 26.90
N VAL A 145 0.97 -4.02 27.17
CA VAL A 145 0.29 -5.01 28.01
C VAL A 145 0.24 -4.53 29.46
N GLN A 146 1.35 -4.04 30.02
CA GLN A 146 1.41 -3.54 31.39
C GLN A 146 0.44 -2.37 31.62
N VAL A 147 0.44 -1.38 30.72
CA VAL A 147 -0.47 -0.23 30.80
C VAL A 147 -1.93 -0.67 30.70
N ARG A 148 -2.24 -1.59 29.78
CA ARG A 148 -3.60 -2.13 29.63
C ARG A 148 -4.07 -2.82 30.92
N GLU A 149 -3.23 -3.63 31.55
CA GLU A 149 -3.57 -4.32 32.81
C GLU A 149 -3.81 -3.35 33.95
N ARG A 150 -2.95 -2.33 34.09
CA ARG A 150 -3.13 -1.26 35.07
C ARG A 150 -4.46 -0.55 34.89
N LEU A 151 -4.78 -0.11 33.66
CA LEU A 151 -6.03 0.60 33.38
C LEU A 151 -7.27 -0.28 33.60
N LEU A 152 -7.19 -1.58 33.28
CA LEU A 152 -8.29 -2.52 33.54
C LEU A 152 -8.50 -2.73 35.04
N LYS A 153 -7.42 -2.80 35.83
CA LYS A 153 -7.51 -2.91 37.29
C LYS A 153 -8.11 -1.65 37.91
N GLU A 154 -7.62 -0.48 37.53
CA GLU A 154 -8.17 0.81 37.99
C GLU A 154 -9.65 0.95 37.63
N ARG A 155 -10.04 0.56 36.40
CA ARG A 155 -11.45 0.55 35.97
C ARG A 155 -12.30 -0.41 36.79
N ARG A 156 -11.82 -1.63 37.05
CA ARG A 156 -12.55 -2.62 37.86
C ARG A 156 -12.71 -2.17 39.30
N GLU A 157 -11.67 -1.60 39.90
CA GLU A 157 -11.72 -1.03 41.25
C GLU A 157 -12.71 0.14 41.32
N ALA A 158 -12.70 1.03 40.33
CA ALA A 158 -13.66 2.13 40.23
C ALA A 158 -15.11 1.65 40.07
N GLU A 159 -15.36 0.62 39.24
CA GLU A 159 -16.69 0.00 39.08
C GLU A 159 -17.17 -0.65 40.38
N LEU A 160 -16.29 -1.36 41.10
CA LEU A 160 -16.61 -1.98 42.38
C LEU A 160 -16.91 -0.92 43.46
N LEU A 161 -16.15 0.16 43.49
CA LEU A 161 -16.35 1.27 44.42
C LEU A 161 -17.67 2.01 44.14
N LYS A 162 -18.04 2.20 42.86
CA LYS A 162 -19.35 2.76 42.47
C LYS A 162 -20.51 1.89 42.93
N LEU A 163 -20.41 0.57 42.71
CA LEU A 163 -21.38 -0.40 43.24
C LEU A 163 -21.51 -0.33 44.77
N ALA A 164 -20.39 -0.24 45.48
CA ALA A 164 -20.37 -0.12 46.93
C ALA A 164 -20.94 1.23 47.45
N ARG A 165 -20.83 2.30 46.66
CA ARG A 165 -21.45 3.61 46.95
C ARG A 165 -22.96 3.65 46.67
N GLY A 166 -23.55 2.58 46.12
CA GLY A 166 -24.98 2.51 45.82
C GLY A 166 -25.38 3.18 44.50
N GLU A 167 -24.42 3.61 43.68
CA GLU A 167 -24.68 4.05 42.30
C GLU A 167 -24.86 2.80 41.42
N VAL A 168 -26.10 2.29 41.35
CA VAL A 168 -26.45 1.22 40.40
C VAL A 168 -26.37 1.82 38.98
N PRO A 169 -25.61 1.22 38.05
CA PRO A 169 -25.62 1.69 36.67
C PRO A 169 -27.04 1.58 36.12
N ALA A 170 -27.62 2.70 35.67
CA ALA A 170 -28.92 2.72 35.03
C ALA A 170 -28.89 1.76 33.82
N ILE A 171 -29.73 0.73 33.89
CA ILE A 171 -29.98 -0.22 32.80
C ILE A 171 -30.78 0.56 31.75
N ASN A 172 -30.18 0.81 30.58
CA ASN A 172 -30.86 1.22 29.35
C ASN A 172 -30.48 0.25 28.23
#